data_AF-A0A7C1SMC6-F1
#
_entry.id   AF-A0A7C1SMC6-F1
#
_cell.length_a   1.000
_cell.length_b   1.000
_cell.length_c   1.000
_cell.angle_alpha   90.00
_cell.angle_beta   90.00
_cell.angle_gamma   90.00
#
_symmetry.space_group_name_H-M   'P 1'
#
loop_
_entity.id
_entity.type
_entity.pdbx_description
1 polymer ?
#
loop_
_entity_poly.entity_id
_entity_poly.type
_entity_poly.pdbx_seq_one_letter_code
_entity_poly.pdbx_strand_id
1 'polypeptide(L)' 'MDVEILARIQFAFTIAFHYIYPPLSIGLGLIMVFMEGMYLKTGNKQYEILTRFWLKIFAITFGIG' A
#
# COMPACT_ATOMS: atom_id res chain seq x y z
N MET A 1 -24.80 -23.70 -12.33
CA MET A 1 -24.78 -22.75 -11.19
C MET A 1 -25.75 -21.63 -11.53
N ASP A 2 -26.52 -21.16 -10.55
CA ASP A 2 -27.40 -20.00 -10.71
C ASP A 2 -26.58 -18.70 -10.85
N VAL A 3 -27.12 -17.70 -11.53
CA VAL A 3 -26.51 -16.38 -11.76
C VAL A 3 -26.16 -15.72 -10.43
N GLU A 4 -27.02 -15.87 -9.42
CA GLU A 4 -26.78 -15.35 -8.08
C GLU A 4 -25.47 -15.88 -7.49
N ILE A 5 -25.24 -17.19 -7.59
CA ILE A 5 -24.04 -17.84 -7.04
C ILE A 5 -22.80 -17.39 -7.80
N LEU A 6 -22.89 -17.31 -9.14
CA LEU A 6 -21.80 -16.82 -9.99
C LEU A 6 -21.40 -15.39 -9.63
N ALA A 7 -22.39 -14.51 -9.41
CA ALA A 7 -22.16 -13.12 -9.03
C ALA A 7 -21.47 -13.01 -7.66
N ARG A 8 -21.88 -13.83 -6.67
CA ARG A 8 -21.23 -13.88 -5.35
C ARG A 8 -19.77 -14.33 -5.45
N ILE A 9 -19.47 -15.35 -6.25
CA ILE A 9 -18.10 -15.85 -6.45
C ILE A 9 -17.23 -14.80 -7.13
N GLN A 10 -17.74 -14.16 -8.20
CA GLN A 10 -17.01 -13.10 -8.89
C GLN A 10 -16.70 -11.93 -7.94
N PHE A 11 -17.70 -11.47 -7.17
CA PHE A 11 -17.50 -10.40 -6.21
C PHE A 11 -16.49 -10.78 -5.12
N ALA A 12 -16.63 -11.98 -4.53
CA ALA A 12 -15.72 -12.48 -3.51
C ALA A 12 -14.27 -12.55 -4.03
N PHE A 13 -14.07 -12.97 -5.27
CA PHE A 13 -12.76 -12.96 -5.92
C PHE A 13 -12.22 -11.53 -6.05
N THR A 14 -12.99 -10.61 -6.65
CA THR A 14 -12.55 -9.22 -6.84
C THR A 14 -12.20 -8.52 -5.53
N ILE A 15 -13.07 -8.62 -4.51
CA ILE A 15 -12.85 -7.92 -3.23
C ILE A 15 -11.71 -8.54 -2.44
N ALA A 16 -11.48 -9.86 -2.54
CA ALA A 16 -10.36 -10.51 -1.85
C ALA A 16 -9.00 -10.00 -2.35
N PHE A 17 -8.85 -9.79 -3.66
CA PHE A 17 -7.62 -9.16 -4.21
C PHE A 17 -7.57 -7.67 -3.89
N HIS A 18 -8.68 -6.95 -4.07
CA HIS A 18 -8.70 -5.51 -3.84
C HIS A 18 -8.39 -5.16 -2.38
N TYR A 19 -8.81 -5.94 -1.39
CA TYR A 19 -8.59 -5.60 0.02
C TYR A 19 -7.13 -5.71 0.49
N ILE A 20 -6.24 -6.34 -0.28
CA ILE A 20 -4.82 -6.51 0.12
C ILE A 20 -4.05 -5.19 -0.04
N TYR A 21 -4.29 -4.46 -1.13
CA TYR A 21 -3.47 -3.32 -1.52
C TYR A 21 -3.77 -2.03 -0.74
N PRO A 22 -5.03 -1.61 -0.50
CA PRO A 22 -5.36 -0.40 0.25
C PRO A 22 -4.76 -0.34 1.67
N PRO A 23 -4.92 -1.35 2.55
CA PRO A 23 -4.33 -1.29 3.89
C PRO A 23 -2.80 -1.30 3.84
N LEU A 24 -2.19 -1.99 2.87
CA LEU A 24 -0.75 -1.97 2.66
C LEU A 24 -0.26 -0.58 2.24
N SER A 25 -0.95 0.06 1.29
CA SER A 25 -0.65 1.44 0.87
C SER A 25 -0.82 2.43 2.02
N ILE A 26 -1.88 2.34 2.81
CA ILE A 26 -2.10 3.21 3.98
C ILE A 26 -0.96 3.01 5.00
N GLY A 27 -0.61 1.77 5.33
CA GLY A 27 0.47 1.46 6.28
C GLY A 27 1.83 1.97 5.81
N LEU A 28 2.21 1.68 4.56
CA LEU A 28 3.46 2.16 3.97
C LEU A 28 3.50 3.69 3.87
N GLY A 29 2.37 4.32 3.53
CA GLY A 29 2.25 5.78 3.50
C GLY A 29 2.57 6.42 4.85
N LEU A 30 1.97 5.90 5.94
CA LEU A 30 2.25 6.38 7.30
C LEU A 30 3.72 6.20 7.69
N ILE A 31 4.32 5.05 7.36
CA ILE A 31 5.73 4.76 7.63
C ILE A 31 6.64 5.75 6.91
N MET A 32 6.37 6.04 5.63
CA MET A 32 7.15 7.00 4.84
C MET A 32 7.01 8.43 5.38
N VAL A 33 5.81 8.86 5.74
CA VAL A 33 5.59 10.18 6.37
C VAL A 33 6.39 10.31 7.65
N PHE A 34 6.43 9.26 8.48
CA PHE A 34 7.22 9.25 9.71
C PHE A 34 8.72 9.32 9.42
N MET A 35 9.25 8.48 8.51
CA MET A 35 10.68 8.48 8.15
C MET A 35 11.11 9.82 7.57
N GLU A 36 10.35 10.37 6.61
CA GLU A 36 10.67 11.66 6.00
C GLU A 36 10.59 12.79 7.03
N GLY A 37 9.59 12.76 7.92
CA GLY A 37 9.52 13.67 9.05
C GLY A 37 10.74 13.61 9.97
N MET A 38 11.28 12.41 10.22
CA MET A 38 12.52 12.22 10.98
C MET A 38 13.74 12.75 10.23
N TYR A 39 13.81 12.59 8.90
CA TYR A 39 14.86 13.21 8.09
C TYR A 39 14.81 14.74 8.22
N LEU A 40 13.63 15.35 8.04
CA LEU A 40 13.45 16.81 8.14
C LEU A 40 13.81 17.35 9.53
N LYS A 41 13.52 16.58 10.59
CA LYS A 41 13.83 16.97 11.98
C LYS A 41 15.32 16.81 12.34
N THR A 42 15.97 15.76 11.86
CA THR A 42 17.31 15.36 12.33
C THR A 42 18.43 15.64 11.35
N GLY A 43 18.12 15.85 10.06
CA GLY A 43 19.10 15.90 8.97
C GLY A 43 19.77 14.55 8.67
N ASN A 44 19.39 13.46 9.35
CA ASN A 44 20.02 12.16 9.14
C ASN A 44 19.56 11.52 7.82
N LYS A 45 20.49 11.50 6.85
CA LYS A 45 20.35 10.94 5.50
C LYS A 45 19.83 9.49 5.46
N GLN A 46 20.02 8.70 6.51
CA GLN A 46 19.53 7.32 6.55
C GLN A 46 18.00 7.24 6.45
N TYR A 47 17.29 8.20 7.07
CA TYR A 47 15.83 8.26 6.96
C TYR A 47 15.37 8.59 5.53
N GLU A 48 16.05 9.52 4.84
CA GLU A 48 15.76 9.84 3.43
C GLU A 48 15.94 8.61 2.53
N ILE A 49 17.01 7.84 2.74
CA ILE A 49 17.29 6.61 1.98
C ILE A 49 16.17 5.58 2.19
N LEU A 50 15.73 5.40 3.45
CA LEU A 50 14.63 4.51 3.78
C LEU A 50 13.31 4.96 3.14
N THR A 51 12.96 6.25 3.22
CA THR A 51 11.77 6.79 2.54
C THR A 51 11.80 6.47 1.04
N ARG A 52 12.92 6.72 0.37
CA ARG A 52 13.06 6.47 -1.08
C ARG A 52 13.00 4.99 -1.45
N PHE A 53 13.50 4.10 -0.59
CA PHE A 53 13.36 2.65 -0.77
C PHE A 53 11.89 2.24 -0.73
N TRP A 54 11.18 2.63 0.32
CA TRP A 54 9.77 2.28 0.50
C TRP A 54 8.86 2.94 -0.54
N LEU A 55 9.21 4.12 -1.05
CA LEU A 55 8.47 4.82 -2.10
C LEU A 55 8.28 3.96 -3.36
N LYS A 56 9.30 3.17 -3.76
CA LYS A 56 9.21 2.29 -4.93
C LYS A 56 8.19 1.17 -4.70
N ILE A 57 8.21 0.57 -3.52
CA ILE A 57 7.28 -0.51 -3.13
C ILE A 57 5.86 0.04 -3.00
N PHE A 58 5.70 1.21 -2.37
CA PHE A 58 4.44 1.92 -2.28
C PHE A 58 3.87 2.23 -3.67
N ALA A 59 4.67 2.73 -4.61
CA ALA A 59 4.21 3.07 -5.96
C ALA A 59 3.65 1.85 -6.71
N ILE A 60 4.30 0.69 -6.59
CA ILE A 60 3.82 -0.55 -7.23
C ILE A 60 2.53 -1.04 -6.55
N THR A 61 2.49 -1.08 -5.23
CA THR A 61 1.32 -1.55 -4.47
C THR A 61 0.12 -0.64 -4.67
N PHE A 62 0.32 0.68 -4.68
CA PHE A 62 -0.71 1.68 -4.96
C PHE A 62 -1.17 1.65 -6.42
N GLY A 63 -0.29 1.34 -7.37
CA GLY A 63 -0.67 1.26 -8.79
C GLY A 63 -1.52 0.03 -9.13
N ILE A 64 -1.40 -1.05 -8.34
CA ILE A 64 -2.20 -2.28 -8.51
C ILE A 64 -3.52 -2.21 -7.75
N GLY A 65 -3.51 -1.61 -6.55
CA GLY A 65 -4.66 -1.49 -5.66
C GLY A 65 -5.75 -0.55 -6.16
#